data_AF-A0A483A3T5-F1
#
_entry.id   AF-A0A483A3T5-F1
#
_cell.length_a   1.000
_cell.length_b   1.000
_cell.length_c   1.000
_cell.angle_alpha   90.00
_cell.angle_beta   90.00
_cell.angle_gamma   90.00
#
_symmetry.space_group_name_H-M   'P 1'
#
loop_
_entity.id
_entity.type
_entity.pdbx_description
1 polymer ?
#
loop_
_entity_poly.entity_id
_entity_poly.type
_entity_poly.pdbx_seq_one_letter_code
_entity_poly.pdbx_strand_id
1 'polypeptide(L)'
;MKKSYGIALDYYPSVNTKLSASSQFERGNNINRLGVKHKHWFANVQRNTSQNTHKIELGLSFAFDSNFDFSTYSTNNTMPHLSELHRFEDIVLAHNMNIQNTKGVNRITPLSQPSISMADQSVDDDGGLTDRPLTPPVVSNIQTGAIYEIVSDPDMGLSINTNTGIMFWRGNEGGNQNFIITIKVINPDGRFATTSFVLTVVDTL
;
A
#
# COMPACT_ATOMS: atom_id res chain seq x y z
N MET A 1 28.79 17.95 41.79
CA MET A 1 28.08 17.63 40.52
C MET A 1 29.09 17.02 39.56
N LYS A 2 28.91 15.76 39.11
CA LYS A 2 29.77 15.19 38.06
C LYS A 2 29.25 15.69 36.71
N LYS A 3 30.08 16.43 35.98
CA LYS A 3 29.75 16.93 34.63
C LYS A 3 29.92 15.80 33.62
N SER A 4 28.96 15.65 32.71
CA SER A 4 29.09 14.80 31.52
C SER A 4 29.55 15.67 30.35
N TYR A 5 30.44 15.15 29.51
CA TYR A 5 30.92 15.83 28.30
C TYR A 5 31.23 14.80 27.22
N GLY A 6 31.21 15.21 25.97
CA GLY A 6 31.53 14.31 24.86
C GLY A 6 31.75 15.06 23.56
N ILE A 7 32.29 14.36 22.59
CA ILE A 7 32.50 14.80 21.23
C ILE A 7 32.04 13.70 20.28
N ALA A 8 31.45 14.10 19.16
CA ALA A 8 31.08 13.20 18.07
C ALA A 8 31.52 13.81 16.74
N LEU A 9 31.89 12.94 15.81
CA LEU A 9 32.24 13.26 14.45
C LEU A 9 31.50 12.29 13.54
N ASP A 10 30.71 12.85 12.62
CA ASP A 10 30.07 12.11 11.54
C ASP A 10 30.70 12.55 10.21
N TYR A 11 31.06 11.57 9.37
CA TYR A 11 31.61 11.78 8.02
C TYR A 11 30.77 11.02 7.00
N TYR A 12 30.41 11.70 5.92
CA TYR A 12 29.50 11.20 4.89
C TYR A 12 30.24 11.07 3.55
N PRO A 13 30.96 9.96 3.29
CA PRO A 13 31.68 9.78 2.03
C PRO A 13 30.74 9.63 0.82
N SER A 14 29.45 9.33 1.04
CA SER A 14 28.41 9.35 0.00
C SER A 14 27.04 9.59 0.62
N VAL A 15 26.04 9.85 -0.22
CA VAL A 15 24.62 10.00 0.21
C VAL A 15 24.07 8.79 0.97
N ASN A 16 24.66 7.61 0.79
CA ASN A 16 24.20 6.36 1.39
C ASN A 16 25.12 5.83 2.47
N THR A 17 26.24 6.50 2.78
CA THR A 17 27.23 5.97 3.73
C THR A 17 27.55 7.01 4.79
N LYS A 18 27.55 6.59 6.06
CA LYS A 18 28.01 7.38 7.20
C LYS A 18 29.08 6.62 7.97
N LEU A 19 30.18 7.28 8.30
CA LEU A 19 31.14 6.85 9.30
C LEU A 19 30.99 7.74 10.52
N SER A 20 30.93 7.17 11.72
CA SER A 20 30.73 7.94 12.96
C SER A 20 31.74 7.52 14.00
N ALA A 21 32.30 8.50 14.72
CA ALA A 21 33.12 8.29 15.89
C ALA A 21 32.64 9.19 17.02
N SER A 22 32.50 8.67 18.23
CA SER A 22 32.20 9.50 19.39
C SER A 22 32.92 9.03 20.64
N SER A 23 33.18 9.98 21.53
CA SER A 23 33.70 9.74 22.86
C SER A 23 32.86 10.52 23.86
N GLN A 24 32.33 9.84 24.86
CA GLN A 24 31.49 10.40 25.90
C GLN A 24 32.06 10.03 27.26
N PHE A 25 32.23 11.03 28.11
CA PHE A 25 32.50 10.87 29.51
C PHE A 25 31.24 11.19 30.32
N GLU A 26 30.71 10.20 31.03
CA GLU A 26 29.53 10.36 31.86
C GLU A 26 29.74 9.72 33.24
N ARG A 27 29.69 10.54 34.30
CA ARG A 27 29.75 10.12 35.71
C ARG A 27 30.96 9.25 36.11
N GLY A 28 32.05 9.26 35.34
CA GLY A 28 33.23 8.41 35.55
C GLY A 28 33.38 7.29 34.52
N ASN A 29 32.39 7.10 33.64
CA ASN A 29 32.44 6.17 32.53
C ASN A 29 32.92 6.86 31.26
N ASN A 30 33.94 6.29 30.61
CA ASN A 30 34.42 6.70 29.31
C ASN A 30 33.93 5.70 28.25
N ILE A 31 33.01 6.14 27.40
CA ILE A 31 32.39 5.36 26.33
C ILE A 31 32.89 5.88 24.99
N ASN A 32 33.50 5.01 24.20
CA ASN A 32 33.92 5.31 22.84
C ASN A 32 33.08 4.48 21.88
N ARG A 33 32.58 5.10 20.81
CA ARG A 33 31.81 4.43 19.76
C ARG A 33 32.43 4.68 18.41
N LEU A 34 32.51 3.64 17.60
CA LEU A 34 32.82 3.69 16.17
C LEU A 34 31.67 3.03 15.43
N GLY A 35 31.21 3.66 14.36
CA GLY A 35 30.05 3.21 13.61
C GLY A 35 30.22 3.39 12.11
N VAL A 36 29.61 2.48 11.36
CA VAL A 36 29.43 2.59 9.91
C VAL A 36 27.97 2.29 9.59
N LYS A 37 27.38 3.10 8.72
CA LYS A 37 26.05 2.89 8.14
C LYS A 37 26.19 2.90 6.63
N HIS A 38 25.58 1.94 5.95
CA HIS A 38 25.40 1.95 4.50
C HIS A 38 23.96 1.61 4.14
N LYS A 39 23.22 2.57 3.59
CA LYS A 39 21.77 2.50 3.37
C LYS A 39 21.05 2.08 4.67
N HIS A 40 20.43 0.90 4.66
CA HIS A 40 19.72 0.31 5.79
C HIS A 40 20.62 -0.47 6.74
N TRP A 41 21.85 -0.80 6.37
CA TRP A 41 22.74 -1.60 7.22
C TRP A 41 23.56 -0.70 8.14
N PHE A 42 23.75 -1.13 9.39
CA PHE A 42 24.71 -0.49 10.28
C PHE A 42 25.50 -1.50 11.11
N ALA A 43 26.69 -1.07 11.51
CA ALA A 43 27.56 -1.74 12.45
C ALA A 43 28.15 -0.72 13.41
N ASN A 44 28.03 -0.95 14.72
CA ASN A 44 28.65 -0.14 15.77
C ASN A 44 29.51 -1.00 16.68
N VAL A 45 30.64 -0.46 17.09
CA VAL A 45 31.45 -0.99 18.18
C VAL A 45 31.51 0.07 19.27
N GLN A 46 31.08 -0.30 20.46
CA GLN A 46 31.16 0.52 21.65
C GLN A 46 32.13 -0.12 22.63
N ARG A 47 33.03 0.69 23.18
CA ARG A 47 33.93 0.32 24.28
C ARG A 47 33.67 1.24 25.47
N ASN A 48 33.37 0.67 26.63
CA ASN A 48 33.39 1.40 27.89
C ASN A 48 34.72 1.10 28.59
N THR A 49 35.66 2.02 28.47
CA THR A 49 37.02 1.87 29.00
C THR A 49 37.02 1.81 30.52
N SER A 50 36.11 2.53 31.19
CA SER A 50 36.04 2.55 32.66
C SER A 50 35.53 1.23 33.25
N GLN A 51 34.73 0.48 32.50
CA GLN A 51 34.18 -0.81 32.93
C GLN A 51 34.82 -2.01 32.21
N ASN A 52 35.79 -1.75 31.33
CA ASN A 52 36.40 -2.74 30.44
C ASN A 52 35.38 -3.60 29.67
N THR A 53 34.25 -3.01 29.27
CA THR A 53 33.20 -3.71 28.51
C THR A 53 33.21 -3.32 27.04
N HIS A 54 32.81 -4.27 26.20
CA HIS A 54 32.73 -4.11 24.75
C HIS A 54 31.32 -4.53 24.30
N LYS A 55 30.74 -3.76 23.38
CA LYS A 55 29.47 -4.08 22.74
C LYS A 55 29.65 -3.94 21.25
N ILE A 56 29.16 -4.93 20.51
CA ILE A 56 29.07 -4.90 19.06
C ILE A 56 27.58 -4.92 18.71
N GLU A 57 27.17 -4.03 17.81
CA GLU A 57 25.81 -3.95 17.29
C GLU A 57 25.89 -4.07 15.78
N LEU A 58 25.13 -5.00 15.22
CA LEU A 58 24.91 -5.14 13.78
C LEU A 58 23.41 -5.10 13.59
N GLY A 59 22.93 -4.37 12.59
CA GLY A 59 21.50 -4.25 12.40
C GLY A 59 21.05 -3.62 11.09
N LEU A 60 19.74 -3.59 10.96
CA LEU A 60 19.00 -2.96 9.87
C LEU A 60 18.22 -1.76 10.40
N SER A 61 18.22 -0.68 9.64
CA SER A 61 17.53 0.58 9.88
C SER A 61 16.44 0.74 8.82
N PHE A 62 15.20 0.77 9.28
CA PHE A 62 14.02 1.01 8.44
C PHE A 62 13.46 2.38 8.78
N ALA A 63 13.17 3.19 7.75
CA ALA A 63 12.38 4.40 7.91
C ALA A 63 10.93 4.07 7.53
N PHE A 64 9.97 4.58 8.31
CA PHE A 64 8.54 4.45 8.02
C PHE A 64 8.02 5.82 7.55
N ASP A 65 7.32 5.87 6.42
CA ASP A 65 6.81 7.12 5.83
C ASP A 65 5.53 7.66 6.49
N SER A 66 5.13 7.17 7.66
CA SER A 66 3.92 7.68 8.34
C SER A 66 3.91 7.41 9.85
N ASN A 67 3.13 8.25 10.55
CA ASN A 67 2.94 8.34 12.00
C ASN A 67 2.89 6.97 12.69
N PHE A 68 4.02 6.55 13.24
CA PHE A 68 4.11 5.35 14.07
C PHE A 68 4.07 5.78 15.54
N ASP A 69 2.99 5.46 16.24
CA ASP A 69 2.79 5.81 17.65
C ASP A 69 3.27 4.67 18.55
N PHE A 70 4.21 4.93 19.46
CA PHE A 70 4.70 3.98 20.46
C PHE A 70 4.15 4.39 21.82
N SER A 71 2.92 3.97 22.14
CA SER A 71 2.34 4.19 23.47
C SER A 71 2.85 3.11 24.45
N THR A 72 3.72 3.48 25.39
CA THR A 72 4.04 2.62 26.54
C THR A 72 2.98 2.79 27.61
N TYR A 73 1.97 1.91 27.63
CA TYR A 73 1.08 1.84 28.79
C TYR A 73 1.81 1.13 29.94
N SER A 74 2.21 1.89 30.96
CA SER A 74 2.64 1.33 32.24
C SER A 74 1.40 1.11 33.12
N THR A 75 1.02 -0.15 33.32
CA THR A 75 0.01 -0.50 34.32
C THR A 75 0.65 -0.45 35.70
N ASN A 76 0.48 0.68 36.39
CA ASN A 76 -0.04 0.76 37.75
C ASN A 76 0.03 2.21 38.24
N ASN A 77 -1.14 2.87 38.23
CA ASN A 77 -1.41 4.08 39.01
C ASN A 77 -0.64 5.37 38.59
N THR A 78 -0.61 5.70 37.30
CA THR A 78 -0.30 7.07 36.85
C THR A 78 -1.47 7.62 36.05
N MET A 79 -1.94 8.81 36.43
CA MET A 79 -3.01 9.52 35.74
C MET A 79 -2.62 9.75 34.28
N PRO A 80 -3.56 9.64 33.32
CA PRO A 80 -3.29 9.89 31.91
C PRO A 80 -2.89 11.36 31.75
N HIS A 81 -1.61 11.60 31.49
CA HIS A 81 -1.15 12.87 30.95
C HIS A 81 -1.35 12.77 29.43
N LEU A 82 -2.02 13.77 28.87
CA LEU A 82 -2.32 13.84 27.44
C LEU A 82 -1.04 13.59 26.64
N SER A 83 -1.16 12.72 25.64
CA SER A 83 -0.15 12.35 24.64
C SER A 83 0.84 13.48 24.34
N GLU A 84 2.05 13.37 24.85
CA GLU A 84 3.16 14.12 24.28
C GLU A 84 3.45 13.53 22.91
N LEU A 85 3.45 14.38 21.88
CA LEU A 85 3.82 14.00 20.52
C LEU A 85 5.35 13.88 20.47
N HIS A 86 5.88 12.66 20.61
CA HIS A 86 7.32 12.43 20.47
C HIS A 86 7.65 12.11 19.01
N ARG A 87 8.42 12.99 18.35
CA ARG A 87 9.03 12.70 17.04
C ARG A 87 10.26 11.83 17.29
N PHE A 88 10.17 10.55 16.98
CA PHE A 88 11.33 9.65 17.02
C PHE A 88 12.04 9.66 15.68
N GLU A 89 13.28 10.16 15.67
CA GLU A 89 14.09 10.25 14.45
C GLU A 89 14.84 8.93 14.16
N ASP A 90 15.04 8.08 15.18
CA ASP A 90 15.69 6.78 15.05
C ASP A 90 15.10 5.76 16.06
N ILE A 91 14.67 4.59 15.58
CA ILE A 91 14.28 3.44 16.41
C ILE A 91 15.30 2.32 16.18
N VAL A 92 16.06 1.96 17.22
CA VAL A 92 17.01 0.83 17.17
C VAL A 92 16.34 -0.42 17.73
N LEU A 93 16.06 -1.40 16.88
CA LEU A 93 15.50 -2.68 17.31
C LEU A 93 16.63 -3.61 17.78
N ALA A 94 16.65 -4.00 19.06
CA ALA A 94 17.60 -4.97 19.60
C ALA A 94 17.11 -6.43 19.40
N HIS A 95 18.03 -7.40 19.40
CA HIS A 95 17.76 -8.83 19.17
C HIS A 95 16.74 -9.48 20.12
N ASN A 96 16.39 -8.84 21.24
CA ASN A 96 15.46 -9.35 22.25
C ASN A 96 14.13 -8.60 22.31
N MET A 97 13.76 -7.84 21.28
CA MET A 97 12.48 -7.15 21.27
C MET A 97 11.36 -8.08 20.81
N ASN A 98 10.46 -8.37 21.73
CA ASN A 98 9.20 -9.04 21.44
C ASN A 98 8.21 -7.99 20.92
N ILE A 99 8.13 -7.87 19.59
CA ILE A 99 7.11 -7.03 18.95
C ILE A 99 5.80 -7.79 19.04
N GLN A 100 5.07 -7.61 20.15
CA GLN A 100 3.75 -8.17 20.31
C GLN A 100 2.74 -7.21 19.70
N ASN A 101 2.01 -7.68 18.69
CA ASN A 101 0.80 -7.01 18.22
C ASN A 101 -0.26 -7.09 19.34
N THR A 102 -0.40 -6.03 20.12
CA THR A 102 -1.51 -5.86 21.05
C THR A 102 -2.77 -5.58 20.24
N LYS A 103 -3.53 -6.63 19.87
CA LYS A 103 -4.95 -6.65 19.41
C LYS A 103 -5.58 -5.30 18.95
N GLY A 104 -4.90 -4.51 18.13
CA GLY A 104 -5.23 -3.09 18.02
C GLY A 104 -4.68 -2.37 16.81
N VAL A 105 -3.65 -2.91 16.13
CA VAL A 105 -3.41 -2.51 14.75
C VAL A 105 -4.33 -3.36 13.89
N ASN A 106 -5.52 -2.84 13.62
CA ASN A 106 -6.37 -3.38 12.57
C ASN A 106 -5.54 -3.36 11.29
N ARG A 107 -5.11 -4.53 10.85
CA ARG A 107 -4.62 -4.74 9.50
C ARG A 107 -5.64 -4.03 8.60
N ILE A 108 -5.22 -2.99 7.89
CA ILE A 108 -6.05 -2.38 6.86
C ILE A 108 -6.37 -3.55 5.94
N THR A 109 -7.63 -3.98 5.90
CA THR A 109 -8.05 -5.06 5.01
C THR A 109 -7.57 -4.66 3.63
N PRO A 110 -6.71 -5.46 2.98
CA PRO A 110 -6.20 -5.08 1.67
C PRO A 110 -7.42 -4.82 0.78
N LEU A 111 -7.50 -3.59 0.26
CA LEU A 111 -8.59 -3.18 -0.61
C LEU A 111 -8.65 -4.16 -1.78
N SER A 112 -9.77 -4.87 -1.91
CA SER A 112 -9.90 -5.95 -2.88
C SER A 112 -9.95 -5.37 -4.29
N GLN A 113 -8.99 -5.75 -5.14
CA GLN A 113 -9.03 -5.38 -6.55
C GLN A 113 -10.26 -6.04 -7.20
N PRO A 114 -11.16 -5.27 -7.85
CA PRO A 114 -12.28 -5.85 -8.57
C PRO A 114 -11.76 -6.71 -9.72
N SER A 115 -12.54 -7.70 -10.13
CA SER A 115 -12.34 -8.41 -11.38
C SER A 115 -13.61 -8.36 -12.22
N ILE A 116 -13.44 -8.31 -13.54
CA ILE A 116 -14.53 -8.40 -14.50
C ILE A 116 -14.08 -9.28 -15.66
N SER A 117 -14.96 -10.17 -16.11
CA SER A 117 -14.75 -11.02 -17.27
C SER A 117 -16.04 -11.20 -18.03
N MET A 118 -15.94 -11.27 -19.35
CA MET A 118 -17.08 -11.46 -20.23
C MET A 118 -16.66 -12.38 -21.37
N ALA A 119 -17.50 -13.37 -21.67
CA ALA A 119 -17.30 -14.18 -22.86
C ALA A 119 -17.81 -13.42 -24.09
N ASP A 120 -17.35 -13.82 -25.27
CA ASP A 120 -17.89 -13.34 -26.54
C ASP A 120 -19.39 -13.64 -26.61
N GLN A 121 -20.14 -12.71 -27.21
CA GLN A 121 -21.60 -12.78 -27.28
C GLN A 121 -22.08 -12.63 -28.71
N SER A 122 -23.25 -13.20 -28.98
CA SER A 122 -23.98 -13.02 -30.22
C SER A 122 -25.37 -12.50 -29.91
N VAL A 123 -25.83 -11.52 -30.69
CA VAL A 123 -27.15 -10.94 -30.57
C VAL A 123 -27.77 -10.81 -31.96
N ASP A 124 -29.05 -11.18 -32.05
CA ASP A 124 -29.87 -10.91 -33.23
C ASP A 124 -30.56 -9.56 -33.02
N ASP A 125 -30.23 -8.58 -33.85
CA ASP A 125 -30.75 -7.23 -33.70
C ASP A 125 -32.14 -7.04 -34.31
N ASP A 126 -32.65 -8.01 -35.09
CA ASP A 126 -34.01 -8.02 -35.66
C ASP A 126 -34.33 -6.66 -36.30
N GLY A 127 -33.40 -6.15 -37.12
CA GLY A 127 -33.51 -4.86 -37.80
C GLY A 127 -33.22 -3.62 -36.93
N GLY A 128 -32.60 -3.78 -35.76
CA GLY A 128 -31.99 -2.67 -34.99
C GLY A 128 -32.95 -1.78 -34.18
N LEU A 129 -34.25 -2.05 -34.16
CA LEU A 129 -35.22 -1.13 -33.52
C LEU A 129 -35.52 -1.43 -32.04
N THR A 130 -35.05 -2.56 -31.52
CA THR A 130 -35.37 -3.04 -30.17
C THR A 130 -34.13 -3.33 -29.35
N ASP A 131 -34.19 -3.00 -28.07
CA ASP A 131 -33.13 -3.32 -27.11
C ASP A 131 -33.06 -4.83 -26.88
N ARG A 132 -31.88 -5.41 -27.10
CA ARG A 132 -31.60 -6.83 -26.94
C ARG A 132 -30.69 -7.04 -25.74
N PRO A 133 -31.11 -7.80 -24.72
CA PRO A 133 -30.30 -7.99 -23.52
C PRO A 133 -29.06 -8.83 -23.82
N LEU A 134 -27.93 -8.42 -23.26
CA LEU A 134 -26.71 -9.22 -23.23
C LEU A 134 -26.61 -10.00 -21.92
N THR A 135 -25.85 -11.09 -21.94
CA THR A 135 -25.51 -11.81 -20.71
C THR A 135 -24.65 -10.91 -19.82
N PRO A 136 -24.97 -10.73 -18.52
CA PRO A 136 -24.18 -9.88 -17.64
C PRO A 136 -22.73 -10.35 -17.48
N PRO A 137 -21.78 -9.45 -17.22
CA PRO A 137 -20.39 -9.82 -16.98
C PRO A 137 -20.26 -10.54 -15.62
N VAL A 138 -19.32 -11.47 -15.54
CA VAL A 138 -18.96 -12.12 -14.28
C VAL A 138 -18.00 -11.21 -13.53
N VAL A 139 -18.37 -10.85 -12.30
CA VAL A 139 -17.59 -9.95 -11.44
C VAL A 139 -17.28 -10.56 -10.08
N SER A 140 -16.15 -10.15 -9.51
CA SER A 140 -15.79 -10.50 -8.13
C SER A 140 -15.13 -9.31 -7.44
N ASN A 141 -15.07 -9.34 -6.11
CA ASN A 141 -14.46 -8.29 -5.29
C ASN A 141 -15.08 -6.89 -5.53
N ILE A 142 -16.39 -6.87 -5.81
CA ILE A 142 -17.16 -5.65 -6.02
C ILE A 142 -17.63 -5.10 -4.68
N GLN A 143 -17.39 -3.82 -4.46
CA GLN A 143 -17.85 -3.09 -3.29
C GLN A 143 -19.25 -2.50 -3.53
N THR A 144 -20.04 -2.36 -2.47
CA THR A 144 -21.33 -1.66 -2.55
C THR A 144 -21.12 -0.22 -3.05
N GLY A 145 -21.85 0.17 -4.09
CA GLY A 145 -21.69 1.47 -4.76
C GLY A 145 -20.69 1.47 -5.92
N ALA A 146 -20.19 0.31 -6.34
CA ALA A 146 -19.42 0.22 -7.57
C ALA A 146 -20.24 0.65 -8.79
N ILE A 147 -19.55 1.21 -9.78
CA ILE A 147 -20.14 1.68 -11.02
C ILE A 147 -19.56 0.95 -12.23
N TYR A 148 -20.37 0.82 -13.27
CA TYR A 148 -20.04 0.19 -14.55
C TYR A 148 -20.04 1.23 -15.67
N GLU A 149 -19.08 1.12 -16.57
CA GLU A 149 -18.95 2.02 -17.72
C GLU A 149 -18.55 1.26 -18.99
N ILE A 150 -18.98 1.79 -20.13
CA ILE A 150 -18.48 1.40 -21.45
C ILE A 150 -17.26 2.26 -21.73
N VAL A 151 -16.11 1.62 -21.95
CA VAL A 151 -14.84 2.28 -22.28
C VAL A 151 -14.72 2.45 -23.79
N SER A 152 -15.16 1.47 -24.57
CA SER A 152 -15.15 1.49 -26.03
C SER A 152 -16.33 0.71 -26.59
N ASP A 153 -17.06 1.37 -27.47
CA ASP A 153 -18.12 0.80 -28.32
C ASP A 153 -18.07 1.54 -29.67
N PRO A 154 -17.53 0.92 -30.73
CA PRO A 154 -17.34 1.57 -32.02
C PRO A 154 -18.63 2.04 -32.70
N ASP A 155 -19.75 1.38 -32.44
CA ASP A 155 -21.03 1.65 -33.12
C ASP A 155 -22.00 2.47 -32.26
N MET A 156 -21.68 2.65 -30.98
CA MET A 156 -22.53 3.33 -29.99
C MET A 156 -23.90 2.67 -29.79
N GLY A 157 -24.04 1.40 -30.17
CA GLY A 157 -25.26 0.61 -30.01
C GLY A 157 -25.43 0.01 -28.61
N LEU A 158 -24.38 0.04 -27.77
CA LEU A 158 -24.40 -0.56 -26.45
C LEU A 158 -24.82 0.46 -25.38
N SER A 159 -25.76 0.05 -24.53
CA SER A 159 -26.10 0.74 -23.30
C SER A 159 -25.77 -0.14 -22.09
N ILE A 160 -25.35 0.49 -20.99
CA ILE A 160 -25.08 -0.18 -19.71
C ILE A 160 -25.79 0.54 -18.57
N ASN A 161 -26.45 -0.22 -17.70
CA ASN A 161 -26.90 0.31 -16.42
C ASN A 161 -25.69 0.45 -15.50
N THR A 162 -25.36 1.69 -15.15
CA THR A 162 -24.15 2.01 -14.39
C THR A 162 -24.10 1.40 -12.99
N ASN A 163 -25.25 0.99 -12.41
CA ASN A 163 -25.31 0.45 -11.06
C ASN A 163 -25.35 -1.08 -11.03
N THR A 164 -25.80 -1.71 -12.12
CA THR A 164 -26.01 -3.17 -12.16
C THR A 164 -25.11 -3.88 -13.17
N GLY A 165 -24.50 -3.17 -14.11
CA GLY A 165 -23.74 -3.75 -15.21
C GLY A 165 -24.58 -4.50 -16.24
N ILE A 166 -25.92 -4.42 -16.14
CA ILE A 166 -26.83 -4.99 -17.13
C ILE A 166 -26.69 -4.18 -18.42
N MET A 167 -26.52 -4.87 -19.54
CA MET A 167 -26.30 -4.27 -20.85
C MET A 167 -27.38 -4.64 -21.85
N PHE A 168 -27.66 -3.70 -22.74
CA PHE A 168 -28.54 -3.91 -23.89
C PHE A 168 -27.85 -3.43 -25.14
N TRP A 169 -27.98 -4.21 -26.21
CA TRP A 169 -27.61 -3.80 -27.56
C TRP A 169 -28.81 -3.25 -28.29
N ARG A 170 -28.64 -2.10 -28.93
CA ARG A 170 -29.56 -1.50 -29.88
C ARG A 170 -28.74 -1.00 -31.06
N GLY A 171 -28.52 -1.90 -32.01
CA GLY A 171 -27.76 -1.61 -33.23
C GLY A 171 -28.47 -0.66 -34.17
N ASN A 172 -27.75 -0.22 -35.19
CA ASN A 172 -28.31 0.40 -36.40
C ASN A 172 -28.68 -0.69 -37.42
N GLU A 173 -29.40 -0.36 -38.50
CA GLU A 173 -29.81 -1.30 -39.59
C GLU A 173 -28.61 -1.77 -40.45
N GLY A 174 -27.44 -1.98 -39.85
CA GLY A 174 -26.27 -2.55 -40.50
C GLY A 174 -26.29 -4.05 -40.27
N GLY A 175 -26.38 -4.83 -41.35
CA GLY A 175 -26.36 -6.30 -41.28
C GLY A 175 -25.11 -6.88 -40.58
N ASN A 176 -24.92 -8.20 -40.64
CA ASN A 176 -23.96 -8.92 -39.79
C ASN A 176 -22.59 -8.24 -39.57
N GLN A 177 -22.29 -7.93 -38.30
CA GLN A 177 -21.10 -7.17 -37.89
C GLN A 177 -20.46 -7.74 -36.61
N ASN A 178 -19.16 -7.46 -36.43
CA ASN A 178 -18.41 -7.84 -35.23
C ASN A 178 -17.78 -6.60 -34.61
N PHE A 179 -18.03 -6.39 -33.32
CA PHE A 179 -17.50 -5.28 -32.54
C PHE A 179 -16.62 -5.80 -31.40
N ILE A 180 -15.50 -5.11 -31.15
CA ILE A 180 -14.72 -5.33 -29.93
C ILE A 180 -15.17 -4.27 -28.93
N ILE A 181 -15.85 -4.73 -27.89
CA ILE A 181 -16.37 -3.87 -26.83
C ILE A 181 -15.42 -3.94 -25.64
N THR A 182 -15.16 -2.80 -25.00
CA THR A 182 -14.44 -2.76 -23.72
C THR A 182 -15.33 -2.15 -22.66
N ILE A 183 -15.47 -2.85 -21.53
CA ILE A 183 -16.22 -2.39 -20.35
C ILE A 183 -15.33 -2.35 -19.12
N LYS A 184 -15.74 -1.55 -18.14
CA LYS A 184 -15.02 -1.35 -16.88
C LYS A 184 -15.95 -1.32 -15.69
N VAL A 185 -15.46 -1.84 -14.57
CA VAL A 185 -16.09 -1.72 -13.25
C VAL A 185 -15.15 -0.99 -12.30
N ILE A 186 -15.69 -0.06 -11.51
CA ILE A 186 -14.95 0.81 -10.59
C ILE A 186 -15.58 0.70 -9.20
N ASN A 187 -14.77 0.30 -8.21
CA ASN A 187 -15.17 0.34 -6.81
C ASN A 187 -15.10 1.79 -6.26
N PRO A 188 -15.87 2.14 -5.21
CA PRO A 188 -15.85 3.47 -4.61
C PRO A 188 -14.48 3.94 -4.09
N ASP A 189 -13.57 3.01 -3.81
CA ASP A 189 -12.18 3.30 -3.45
C ASP A 189 -11.27 3.69 -4.64
N GLY A 190 -11.82 3.72 -5.86
CA GLY A 190 -11.16 4.10 -7.09
C GLY A 190 -10.44 2.95 -7.81
N ARG A 191 -10.40 1.74 -7.25
CA ARG A 191 -9.84 0.57 -7.93
C ARG A 191 -10.80 0.10 -9.03
N PHE A 192 -10.24 -0.34 -10.15
CA PHE A 192 -11.04 -0.75 -11.30
C PHE A 192 -10.48 -1.96 -12.03
N ALA A 193 -11.32 -2.59 -12.82
CA ALA A 193 -10.92 -3.63 -13.77
C ALA A 193 -11.63 -3.43 -15.11
N THR A 194 -10.95 -3.80 -16.18
CA THR A 194 -11.43 -3.70 -17.57
C THR A 194 -11.44 -5.08 -18.20
N THR A 195 -12.41 -5.34 -19.08
CA THR A 195 -12.40 -6.52 -19.95
C THR A 195 -12.89 -6.16 -21.33
N SER A 196 -12.45 -6.92 -22.33
CA SER A 196 -12.92 -6.81 -23.71
C SER A 196 -13.52 -8.13 -24.18
N PHE A 197 -14.56 -8.05 -25.00
CA PHE A 197 -15.21 -9.19 -25.61
C PHE A 197 -15.62 -8.85 -27.05
N VAL A 198 -15.79 -9.88 -27.88
CA VAL A 198 -16.36 -9.73 -29.22
C VAL A 198 -17.89 -9.82 -29.11
N LEU A 199 -18.57 -8.83 -29.65
CA LEU A 199 -20.00 -8.85 -29.90
C LEU A 199 -20.25 -9.10 -31.39
N THR A 200 -20.82 -10.25 -31.70
CA THR A 200 -21.33 -10.57 -33.04
C THR A 200 -22.79 -10.15 -33.12
N VAL A 201 -23.09 -9.21 -34.00
CA VAL A 201 -24.46 -8.83 -34.35
C VAL A 201 -24.84 -9.60 -35.60
N VAL A 202 -25.95 -10.31 -35.54
CA VAL A 202 -26.57 -10.94 -36.70
C VAL A 202 -27.88 -10.23 -37.02
N ASP A 203 -28.14 -10.06 -38.29
CA ASP A 203 -29.40 -9.53 -38.81
C ASP A 203 -30.10 -10.66 -39.57
N THR A 204 -31.28 -11.05 -39.08
CA THR A 204 -32.06 -12.16 -39.65
C THR A 204 -33.37 -11.72 -40.30
N LEU A 205 -33.59 -10.41 -40.44
CA LEU A 205 -34.78 -9.83 -41.12
C LEU A 205 -34.63 -9.66 -42.64
#